data_AF-A0A183C2G3-F1
#
_entry.id   AF-A0A183C2G3-F1
#
_cell.length_a   1.000
_cell.length_b   1.000
_cell.length_c   1.000
_cell.angle_alpha   90.00
_cell.angle_beta   90.00
_cell.angle_gamma   90.00
#
_symmetry.space_group_name_H-M   'P 1'
#
loop_
_entity.id
_entity.type
_entity.pdbx_description
1 polymer ?
#
loop_
_entity_poly.entity_id
_entity_poly.type
_entity_poly.pdbx_seq_one_letter_code
_entity_poly.pdbx_strand_id
1 'polypeptide(L)'
;MERKDTLRELIQNCLAAFSSPDASPTIQSRSLIPFALTSTRDARGDAVSLLVEKMVHSKLPHWSAYILAYDFVDIYAEKLHTGRDSFSDNQIIDASNWCKDLRECFAQYLKKIVDGSHKLPPLLDEWKAALPVSFCYQKNRKPKMEDRHLILPSLAVVEPNFSVSHKNANREDAFFAVFDGHNGAECATYASAHLAECLFDSLEQTSDDVEQVLSIAFERLDKRITEKCTSEKIKSGTTVSCVYLKGTRTAFLAWCGDSSIGVLRNAGVVTLSTPHKPEDQEEMRRIEEAGGMVVSIHGVPRLNGVLNLSRSLGDIQAKPMVSSEPDIKRVELSAEDHALFKIDF
;
A
#
# COMPACT_ATOMS: atom_id res chain seq x y z
N MET A 1 -12.95 -17.51 26.54
CA MET A 1 -12.88 -16.06 26.31
C MET A 1 -13.30 -15.83 24.88
N GLU A 2 -14.40 -15.11 24.64
CA GLU A 2 -14.86 -14.87 23.27
C GLU A 2 -13.85 -13.97 22.54
N ARG A 3 -13.63 -14.19 21.24
CA ARG A 3 -12.65 -13.43 20.45
C ARG A 3 -12.91 -11.92 20.44
N LYS A 4 -14.17 -11.51 20.69
CA LYS A 4 -14.55 -10.10 20.87
C LYS A 4 -13.98 -9.49 22.14
N ASP A 5 -13.94 -10.25 23.23
CA ASP A 5 -13.32 -9.82 24.49
C ASP A 5 -11.81 -9.62 24.29
N THR A 6 -11.16 -10.53 23.54
CA THR A 6 -9.75 -10.41 23.17
C THR A 6 -9.48 -9.19 22.28
N LEU A 7 -10.35 -8.89 21.30
CA LEU A 7 -10.17 -7.70 20.44
C LEU A 7 -10.33 -6.40 21.24
N ARG A 8 -11.31 -6.32 22.13
CA ARG A 8 -11.49 -5.15 23.02
C ARG A 8 -10.29 -4.95 23.94
N GLU A 9 -9.73 -6.03 24.49
CA GLU A 9 -8.51 -5.99 25.29
C GLU A 9 -7.31 -5.46 24.47
N LEU A 10 -7.14 -5.95 23.24
CA LEU A 10 -6.11 -5.45 22.32
C LEU A 10 -6.30 -3.96 21.98
N ILE A 11 -7.54 -3.54 21.73
CA ILE A 11 -7.88 -2.13 21.50
C ILE A 11 -7.56 -1.27 22.74
N GLN A 12 -7.85 -1.77 23.93
CA GLN A 12 -7.54 -1.07 25.18
C GLN A 12 -6.02 -0.92 25.39
N ASN A 13 -5.24 -1.95 25.08
CA ASN A 13 -3.77 -1.88 25.10
C ASN A 13 -3.24 -0.87 24.07
N CYS A 14 -3.85 -0.84 22.88
CA CYS A 14 -3.55 0.14 21.84
C CYS A 14 -3.85 1.57 22.29
N LEU A 15 -5.02 1.81 22.89
CA LEU A 15 -5.39 3.12 23.44
C LEU A 15 -4.35 3.66 24.43
N ALA A 16 -3.79 2.79 25.29
CA ALA A 16 -2.73 3.16 26.21
C ALA A 16 -1.46 3.64 25.47
N ALA A 17 -1.10 3.00 24.35
CA ALA A 17 0.04 3.39 23.52
C ALA A 17 -0.16 4.74 22.80
N PHE A 18 -1.40 5.12 22.49
CA PHE A 18 -1.74 6.44 21.92
C PHE A 18 -1.89 7.54 22.98
N SER A 19 -2.17 7.18 24.24
CA SER A 19 -2.43 8.13 25.33
C SER A 19 -1.21 8.45 26.20
N SER A 20 -0.12 7.67 26.08
CA SER A 20 1.08 7.86 26.92
C SER A 20 1.87 9.12 26.51
N PRO A 21 2.16 10.05 27.44
CA PRO A 21 3.00 11.23 27.15
C PRO A 21 4.48 10.87 26.90
N ASP A 22 4.93 9.72 27.42
CA ASP A 22 6.27 9.15 27.24
C ASP A 22 6.35 8.11 26.11
N ALA A 23 5.23 7.80 25.44
CA ALA A 23 5.34 7.18 24.12
C ALA A 23 6.05 8.20 23.26
N SER A 24 7.36 7.97 23.06
CA SER A 24 8.28 8.89 22.40
C SER A 24 7.54 9.68 21.32
N PRO A 25 7.70 11.03 21.23
CA PRO A 25 6.99 11.86 20.23
C PRO A 25 7.21 11.35 18.79
N THR A 26 8.18 10.49 18.68
CA THR A 26 8.52 9.70 17.57
C THR A 26 7.55 8.52 17.41
N ILE A 27 6.62 8.70 16.46
CA ILE A 27 6.79 7.97 15.20
C ILE A 27 8.32 7.95 14.92
N GLN A 28 9.05 6.95 15.46
CA GLN A 28 10.53 6.97 15.62
C GLN A 28 11.26 6.61 14.36
N SER A 29 10.74 7.17 13.30
CA SER A 29 11.40 7.22 12.06
C SER A 29 11.05 8.59 11.50
N ARG A 30 12.07 9.42 11.27
CA ARG A 30 12.01 10.47 10.25
C ARG A 30 11.73 9.89 8.85
N SER A 31 11.37 8.60 8.74
CA SER A 31 10.97 7.87 7.54
C SER A 31 9.47 7.54 7.49
N LEU A 32 8.63 8.17 8.33
CA LEU A 32 7.19 7.87 8.43
C LEU A 32 6.25 9.05 8.25
N ILE A 33 6.75 10.27 8.22
CA ILE A 33 6.07 11.30 7.45
C ILE A 33 6.87 11.36 6.16
N PRO A 34 6.51 10.58 5.12
CA PRO A 34 7.27 10.57 3.88
C PRO A 34 7.31 11.95 3.20
N PHE A 35 6.49 12.91 3.68
CA PHE A 35 6.30 14.22 3.07
C PHE A 35 6.25 15.36 4.08
N ALA A 36 6.89 16.48 3.76
CA ALA A 36 6.82 17.68 4.60
C ALA A 36 5.42 18.30 4.63
N LEU A 37 4.58 17.95 3.66
CA LEU A 37 3.26 18.51 3.42
C LEU A 37 2.28 17.35 3.22
N THR A 38 1.12 17.39 3.87
CA THR A 38 -0.01 16.53 3.52
C THR A 38 -0.96 17.38 2.70
N SER A 39 -1.61 16.82 1.67
CA SER A 39 -2.69 17.52 0.97
C SER A 39 -4.04 16.98 1.42
N THR A 40 -5.12 17.71 1.21
CA THR A 40 -6.50 17.19 1.36
C THR A 40 -6.69 15.87 0.63
N ARG A 41 -6.14 15.75 -0.58
CA ARG A 41 -6.13 14.52 -1.37
C ARG A 41 -5.35 13.35 -0.74
N ASP A 42 -4.26 13.63 -0.04
CA ASP A 42 -3.38 12.59 0.52
C ASP A 42 -3.75 12.24 1.97
N ALA A 43 -4.44 13.15 2.68
CA ALA A 43 -4.76 13.03 4.11
C ALA A 43 -5.43 11.71 4.48
N ARG A 44 -6.36 11.21 3.65
CA ARG A 44 -7.05 9.93 3.91
C ARG A 44 -6.07 8.75 3.91
N GLY A 45 -5.29 8.59 2.83
CA GLY A 45 -4.31 7.52 2.70
C GLY A 45 -3.18 7.61 3.73
N ASP A 46 -2.67 8.82 3.96
CA ASP A 46 -1.66 9.11 4.99
C ASP A 46 -2.16 8.72 6.38
N ALA A 47 -3.39 9.11 6.74
CA ALA A 47 -3.98 8.80 8.04
C ALA A 47 -4.13 7.30 8.24
N VAL A 48 -4.69 6.58 7.26
CA VAL A 48 -4.86 5.13 7.33
C VAL A 48 -3.51 4.43 7.50
N SER A 49 -2.52 4.79 6.68
CA SER A 49 -1.19 4.19 6.73
C SER A 49 -0.52 4.37 8.10
N LEU A 50 -0.48 5.60 8.61
CA LEU A 50 0.09 5.94 9.92
C LEU A 50 -0.59 5.19 11.07
N LEU A 51 -1.92 5.12 11.04
CA LEU A 51 -2.71 4.48 12.09
C LEU A 51 -2.56 2.96 12.06
N VAL A 52 -2.61 2.34 10.88
CA VAL A 52 -2.42 0.88 10.71
C VAL A 52 -1.06 0.47 11.23
N GLU A 53 0.00 1.17 10.83
CA GLU A 53 1.34 0.85 11.28
C GLU A 53 1.46 0.93 12.81
N LYS A 54 0.95 2.01 13.42
CA LYS A 54 1.01 2.19 14.87
C LYS A 54 0.19 1.12 15.62
N MET A 55 -0.97 0.74 15.09
CA MET A 55 -1.81 -0.33 15.65
C MET A 55 -1.14 -1.70 15.57
N VAL A 56 -0.55 -2.04 14.43
CA VAL A 56 0.16 -3.32 14.23
C VAL A 56 1.39 -3.42 15.15
N HIS A 57 2.15 -2.33 15.31
CA HIS A 57 3.23 -2.27 16.32
C HIS A 57 2.70 -2.47 17.75
N SER A 58 1.47 -2.01 18.02
CA SER A 58 0.75 -2.21 19.29
C SER A 58 0.02 -3.56 19.38
N LYS A 59 0.39 -4.52 18.52
CA LYS A 59 -0.09 -5.92 18.50
C LYS A 59 -1.55 -6.11 18.07
N LEU A 60 -2.18 -5.12 17.44
CA LEU A 60 -3.45 -5.37 16.76
C LEU A 60 -3.22 -6.21 15.50
N PRO A 61 -4.09 -7.20 15.22
CA PRO A 61 -4.11 -7.89 13.93
C PRO A 61 -4.26 -6.91 12.76
N HIS A 62 -3.52 -7.14 11.68
CA HIS A 62 -3.45 -6.25 10.52
C HIS A 62 -4.82 -5.87 9.95
N TRP A 63 -5.70 -6.85 9.77
CA TRP A 63 -7.05 -6.65 9.25
C TRP A 63 -7.91 -5.75 10.16
N SER A 64 -7.83 -5.93 11.48
CA SER A 64 -8.56 -5.11 12.44
C SER A 64 -8.05 -3.68 12.50
N ALA A 65 -6.74 -3.51 12.29
CA ALA A 65 -6.12 -2.19 12.20
C ALA A 65 -6.67 -1.42 10.99
N TYR A 66 -6.78 -2.04 9.81
CA TYR A 66 -7.40 -1.39 8.66
C TYR A 66 -8.86 -1.02 8.89
N ILE A 67 -9.67 -1.94 9.41
CA ILE A 67 -11.10 -1.67 9.65
C ILE A 67 -11.29 -0.48 10.61
N LEU A 68 -10.53 -0.45 11.72
CA LEU A 68 -10.59 0.66 12.68
C LEU A 68 -10.06 1.97 12.07
N ALA A 69 -9.00 1.91 11.26
CA ALA A 69 -8.46 3.09 10.60
C ALA A 69 -9.46 3.69 9.61
N TYR A 70 -10.07 2.86 8.77
CA TYR A 70 -11.06 3.30 7.78
C TYR A 70 -12.35 3.84 8.44
N ASP A 71 -12.87 3.17 9.46
CA ASP A 71 -14.04 3.66 10.21
C ASP A 71 -13.74 5.01 10.87
N PHE A 72 -12.55 5.15 11.45
CA PHE A 72 -12.11 6.40 12.06
C PHE A 72 -12.01 7.56 11.05
N VAL A 73 -11.35 7.36 9.90
CA VAL A 73 -11.17 8.44 8.91
C VAL A 73 -12.48 8.84 8.25
N ASP A 74 -13.49 7.97 8.25
CA ASP A 74 -14.85 8.31 7.83
C ASP A 74 -15.57 9.17 8.88
N ILE A 75 -15.47 8.81 10.17
CA ILE A 75 -16.12 9.55 11.26
C ILE A 75 -15.52 10.95 11.45
N TYR A 76 -14.21 11.09 11.25
CA TYR A 76 -13.47 12.34 11.46
C TYR A 76 -13.13 13.06 10.13
N ALA A 77 -13.79 12.68 9.03
CA ALA A 77 -13.52 13.17 7.68
C ALA A 77 -13.46 14.70 7.56
N GLU A 78 -14.45 15.40 8.10
CA GLU A 78 -14.52 16.87 8.06
C GLU A 78 -13.39 17.52 8.86
N LYS A 79 -13.13 17.01 10.08
CA LYS A 79 -12.14 17.61 11.00
C LYS A 79 -10.71 17.41 10.52
N LEU A 80 -10.42 16.26 9.91
CA LEU A 80 -9.08 15.86 9.51
C LEU A 80 -8.86 15.94 8.00
N HIS A 81 -9.83 16.43 7.23
CA HIS A 81 -9.80 16.44 5.77
C HIS A 81 -9.51 15.05 5.17
N THR A 82 -10.06 13.99 5.75
CA THR A 82 -9.87 12.60 5.30
C THR A 82 -11.06 12.08 4.48
N GLY A 83 -11.87 12.99 3.94
CA GLY A 83 -12.94 12.69 3.00
C GLY A 83 -12.42 12.10 1.69
N ARG A 84 -13.32 11.54 0.87
CA ARG A 84 -13.02 11.17 -0.51
C ARG A 84 -13.14 12.41 -1.38
N ASP A 85 -12.08 13.21 -1.40
CA ASP A 85 -12.04 14.41 -2.20
C ASP A 85 -11.58 14.11 -3.62
N SER A 86 -12.16 14.80 -4.60
CA SER A 86 -11.74 14.68 -6.00
C SER A 86 -10.30 15.15 -6.17
N PHE A 87 -9.57 14.57 -7.14
CA PHE A 87 -8.17 14.90 -7.45
C PHE A 87 -7.89 16.41 -7.64
N SER A 88 -8.91 17.21 -8.02
CA SER A 88 -8.80 18.65 -8.25
C SER A 88 -8.73 19.51 -6.99
N ASP A 89 -9.10 19.00 -5.81
CA ASP A 89 -9.05 19.76 -4.55
C ASP A 89 -7.79 19.40 -3.76
N ASN A 90 -6.72 20.18 -4.00
CA ASN A 90 -5.37 19.88 -3.51
C ASN A 90 -4.86 20.99 -2.58
N GLN A 91 -5.61 21.26 -1.51
CA GLN A 91 -5.17 22.22 -0.51
C GLN A 91 -4.08 21.60 0.37
N ILE A 92 -3.02 22.36 0.61
CA ILE A 92 -1.91 21.93 1.46
C ILE A 92 -2.34 22.07 2.93
N ILE A 93 -2.15 20.98 3.66
CA ILE A 93 -2.34 20.86 5.11
C ILE A 93 -0.96 20.86 5.77
N ASP A 94 -0.82 21.64 6.84
CA ASP A 94 0.37 21.57 7.70
C ASP A 94 0.42 20.22 8.42
N ALA A 95 1.31 19.35 7.94
CA ALA A 95 1.47 17.98 8.44
C ALA A 95 1.82 17.93 9.94
N SER A 96 2.48 18.96 10.50
CA SER A 96 2.92 18.95 11.90
C SER A 96 1.73 19.05 12.86
N ASN A 97 0.83 19.99 12.59
CA ASN A 97 -0.38 20.17 13.38
C ASN A 97 -1.38 19.05 13.10
N TRP A 98 -1.53 18.66 11.83
CA TRP A 98 -2.43 17.61 11.43
C TRP A 98 -2.10 16.24 12.06
N CYS A 99 -0.82 15.85 12.12
CA CYS A 99 -0.41 14.61 12.80
C CYS A 99 -0.70 14.63 14.31
N LYS A 100 -0.70 15.80 14.94
CA LYS A 100 -1.10 15.92 16.36
C LYS A 100 -2.61 15.71 16.50
N ASP A 101 -3.40 16.40 15.67
CA ASP A 101 -4.85 16.29 15.68
C ASP A 101 -5.33 14.87 15.34
N LEU A 102 -4.68 14.22 14.38
CA LEU A 102 -4.92 12.82 14.00
C LEU A 102 -4.80 11.89 15.20
N ARG A 103 -3.69 12.00 15.96
CA ARG A 103 -3.44 11.16 17.14
C ARG A 103 -4.45 11.42 18.26
N GLU A 104 -4.74 12.69 18.54
CA GLU A 104 -5.70 13.06 19.58
C GLU A 104 -7.12 12.58 19.24
N CYS A 105 -7.56 12.76 17.99
CA CYS A 105 -8.85 12.28 17.52
C CYS A 105 -8.92 10.75 17.55
N PHE A 106 -7.84 10.06 17.16
CA PHE A 106 -7.81 8.60 17.17
C PHE A 106 -7.87 8.02 18.60
N ALA A 107 -7.16 8.62 19.55
CA ALA A 107 -7.26 8.22 20.96
C ALA A 107 -8.69 8.41 21.50
N GLN A 108 -9.37 9.50 21.13
CA GLN A 108 -10.78 9.71 21.49
C GLN A 108 -11.70 8.66 20.85
N TYR A 109 -11.46 8.30 19.59
CA TYR A 109 -12.19 7.26 18.89
C TYR A 109 -12.04 5.89 19.57
N LEU A 110 -10.81 5.45 19.85
CA LEU A 110 -10.57 4.19 20.55
C LEU A 110 -11.21 4.19 21.95
N LYS A 111 -11.19 5.33 22.66
CA LYS A 111 -11.88 5.47 23.95
C LYS A 111 -13.39 5.24 23.83
N LYS A 112 -14.04 5.83 22.82
CA LYS A 112 -15.47 5.60 22.54
C LYS A 112 -15.79 4.14 22.22
N ILE A 113 -14.87 3.41 21.60
CA ILE A 113 -15.03 1.96 21.38
C ILE A 113 -14.96 1.19 22.70
N VAL A 114 -13.96 1.50 23.54
CA VAL A 114 -13.72 0.82 24.81
C VAL A 114 -14.86 1.06 25.81
N ASP A 115 -15.38 2.29 25.88
CA ASP A 115 -16.51 2.63 26.76
C ASP A 115 -17.89 2.24 26.20
N GLY A 116 -17.93 1.77 24.94
CA GLY A 116 -19.13 1.31 24.27
C GLY A 116 -20.02 2.41 23.68
N SER A 117 -19.58 3.68 23.73
CA SER A 117 -20.29 4.81 23.10
C SER A 117 -20.26 4.74 21.56
N HIS A 118 -19.27 4.05 20.99
CA HIS A 118 -19.20 3.71 19.56
C HIS A 118 -19.17 2.20 19.38
N LYS A 119 -19.99 1.67 18.48
CA LYS A 119 -20.02 0.23 18.20
C LYS A 119 -18.83 -0.14 17.33
N LEU A 120 -18.31 -1.36 17.50
CA LEU A 120 -17.31 -1.90 16.58
C LEU A 120 -17.89 -1.99 15.16
N PRO A 121 -17.10 -1.66 14.12
CA PRO A 121 -17.52 -1.85 12.74
C PRO A 121 -18.01 -3.28 12.47
N PRO A 122 -19.10 -3.48 11.71
CA PRO A 122 -19.72 -4.80 11.50
C PRO A 122 -18.77 -5.87 10.96
N LEU A 123 -17.81 -5.49 10.11
CA LEU A 123 -16.81 -6.41 9.54
C LEU A 123 -15.89 -7.05 10.59
N LEU A 124 -15.75 -6.45 11.77
CA LEU A 124 -15.00 -7.08 12.87
C LEU A 124 -15.73 -8.30 13.47
N ASP A 125 -17.05 -8.38 13.27
CA ASP A 125 -17.89 -9.48 13.76
C ASP A 125 -17.95 -10.67 12.78
N GLU A 126 -17.60 -10.48 11.51
CA GLU A 126 -17.74 -11.46 10.41
C GLU A 126 -16.45 -12.27 10.11
N TRP A 127 -15.51 -12.32 11.05
CA TRP A 127 -14.14 -12.87 10.96
C TRP A 127 -13.95 -14.27 10.29
N LYS A 128 -15.00 -15.06 10.04
CA LYS A 128 -14.89 -16.41 9.43
C LYS A 128 -14.54 -16.42 7.94
N ALA A 129 -14.63 -15.30 7.23
CA ALA A 129 -14.43 -15.24 5.76
C ALA A 129 -13.06 -14.66 5.33
N ALA A 130 -12.23 -14.17 6.25
CA ALA A 130 -10.96 -13.55 5.88
C ALA A 130 -9.90 -14.59 5.48
N LEU A 131 -9.21 -14.34 4.37
CA LEU A 131 -8.10 -15.17 3.91
C LEU A 131 -6.99 -15.20 4.98
N PRO A 132 -6.43 -16.38 5.31
CA PRO A 132 -5.24 -16.46 6.15
C PRO A 132 -4.06 -15.80 5.46
N VAL A 133 -3.39 -14.87 6.15
CA VAL A 133 -2.22 -14.16 5.63
C VAL A 133 -1.07 -14.27 6.62
N SER A 134 0.14 -14.42 6.08
CA SER A 134 1.39 -14.29 6.82
C SER A 134 2.29 -13.30 6.10
N PHE A 135 3.08 -12.53 6.85
CA PHE A 135 4.03 -11.57 6.31
C PHE A 135 5.22 -11.42 7.26
N CYS A 136 6.36 -11.04 6.68
CA CYS A 136 7.58 -10.74 7.42
C CYS A 136 8.38 -9.72 6.61
N TYR A 137 9.04 -8.79 7.31
CA TYR A 137 10.01 -7.88 6.71
C TYR A 137 11.12 -7.63 7.72
N GLN A 138 12.34 -7.40 7.20
CA GLN A 138 13.51 -7.17 8.04
C GLN A 138 14.48 -6.24 7.33
N LYS A 139 14.89 -5.16 8.00
CA LYS A 139 15.87 -4.18 7.48
C LYS A 139 17.23 -4.80 7.14
N ASN A 140 17.52 -5.96 7.74
CA ASN A 140 18.81 -6.64 7.62
C ASN A 140 19.97 -5.68 7.95
N ARG A 141 21.03 -5.68 7.13
CA ARG A 141 22.22 -4.82 7.31
C ARG A 141 22.08 -3.44 6.67
N LYS A 142 20.92 -3.11 6.08
CA LYS A 142 20.73 -1.82 5.40
C LYS A 142 20.62 -0.69 6.43
N PRO A 143 21.12 0.53 6.10
CA PRO A 143 20.99 1.67 7.00
C PRO A 143 19.54 2.03 7.31
N LYS A 144 18.68 2.00 6.28
CA LYS A 144 17.25 2.33 6.32
C LYS A 144 16.41 1.15 5.86
N MET A 145 15.16 1.09 6.32
CA MET A 145 14.13 0.17 5.83
C MET A 145 13.35 0.88 4.73
N GLU A 146 13.62 0.55 3.48
CA GLU A 146 13.01 1.22 2.31
C GLU A 146 11.79 0.44 1.79
N ASP A 147 11.68 -0.85 2.12
CA ASP A 147 10.56 -1.68 1.71
C ASP A 147 9.27 -1.37 2.49
N ARG A 148 8.14 -1.53 1.82
CA ARG A 148 6.79 -1.42 2.37
C ARG A 148 5.91 -2.57 1.87
N HIS A 149 4.75 -2.73 2.48
CA HIS A 149 3.76 -3.71 2.06
C HIS A 149 2.34 -3.19 2.32
N LEU A 150 1.38 -3.78 1.62
CA LEU A 150 -0.05 -3.55 1.76
C LEU A 150 -0.74 -4.92 1.85
N ILE A 151 -1.56 -5.12 2.89
CA ILE A 151 -2.23 -6.40 3.14
C ILE A 151 -3.71 -6.14 3.43
N LEU A 152 -4.55 -6.38 2.43
CA LEU A 152 -6.01 -6.28 2.52
C LEU A 152 -6.62 -7.67 2.27
N PRO A 153 -6.81 -8.50 3.34
CA PRO A 153 -7.36 -9.85 3.20
C PRO A 153 -8.81 -9.90 2.71
N SER A 154 -9.47 -8.75 2.70
CA SER A 154 -10.75 -8.48 2.06
C SER A 154 -10.76 -7.00 1.65
N LEU A 155 -11.24 -6.67 0.46
CA LEU A 155 -11.42 -5.29 0.02
C LEU A 155 -12.50 -4.57 0.84
N ALA A 156 -13.42 -5.31 1.46
CA ALA A 156 -14.44 -4.73 2.33
C ALA A 156 -13.85 -3.96 3.53
N VAL A 157 -12.59 -4.20 3.91
CA VAL A 157 -11.93 -3.45 5.00
C VAL A 157 -11.72 -1.98 4.70
N VAL A 158 -11.66 -1.60 3.41
CA VAL A 158 -11.48 -0.21 2.95
C VAL A 158 -12.78 0.59 3.06
N GLU A 159 -13.91 -0.11 3.18
CA GLU A 159 -15.25 0.47 3.32
C GLU A 159 -16.04 -0.18 4.45
N PRO A 160 -15.62 -0.02 5.71
CA PRO A 160 -16.15 -0.81 6.82
C PRO A 160 -17.63 -0.55 7.12
N ASN A 161 -18.16 0.58 6.66
CA ASN A 161 -19.52 1.04 6.90
C ASN A 161 -20.46 0.93 5.68
N PHE A 162 -19.95 0.57 4.50
CA PHE A 162 -20.77 0.50 3.30
C PHE A 162 -21.41 -0.88 3.13
N SER A 163 -22.72 -0.89 2.88
CA SER A 163 -23.48 -2.10 2.59
C SER A 163 -23.16 -2.60 1.18
N VAL A 164 -22.30 -3.62 1.10
CA VAL A 164 -22.22 -4.68 0.07
C VAL A 164 -22.83 -4.34 -1.29
N SER A 165 -22.30 -3.31 -1.94
CA SER A 165 -22.32 -3.14 -3.39
C SER A 165 -21.67 -1.81 -3.74
N HIS A 166 -20.34 -1.70 -3.61
CA HIS A 166 -19.68 -1.13 -4.77
C HIS A 166 -19.93 -2.11 -5.90
N LYS A 167 -20.40 -1.62 -7.05
CA LYS A 167 -20.93 -2.45 -8.13
C LYS A 167 -19.94 -3.56 -8.60
N ASN A 168 -18.65 -3.46 -8.21
CA ASN A 168 -17.52 -4.08 -8.91
C ASN A 168 -16.45 -4.71 -7.99
N ALA A 169 -16.54 -4.57 -6.65
CA ALA A 169 -15.60 -5.18 -5.70
C ALA A 169 -16.37 -6.06 -4.70
N ASN A 170 -16.08 -7.35 -4.69
CA ASN A 170 -16.74 -8.32 -3.83
C ASN A 170 -16.09 -8.33 -2.43
N ARG A 171 -16.87 -8.64 -1.39
CA ARG A 171 -16.37 -8.83 -0.02
C ARG A 171 -15.29 -9.93 0.06
N GLU A 172 -15.34 -10.89 -0.86
CA GLU A 172 -14.39 -11.99 -0.94
C GLU A 172 -13.10 -11.61 -1.67
N ASP A 173 -13.07 -10.46 -2.36
CA ASP A 173 -11.87 -10.03 -3.09
C ASP A 173 -10.81 -9.56 -2.10
N ALA A 174 -9.54 -9.82 -2.39
CA ALA A 174 -8.41 -9.43 -1.55
C ALA A 174 -7.32 -8.76 -2.38
N PHE A 175 -6.51 -7.94 -1.73
CA PHE A 175 -5.45 -7.20 -2.39
C PHE A 175 -4.19 -7.15 -1.54
N PHE A 176 -3.07 -7.48 -2.16
CA PHE A 176 -1.77 -7.54 -1.52
C PHE A 176 -0.75 -6.85 -2.41
N ALA A 177 0.18 -6.11 -1.82
CA ALA A 177 1.29 -5.53 -2.55
C ALA A 177 2.56 -5.48 -1.71
N VAL A 178 3.70 -5.59 -2.39
CA VAL A 178 5.02 -5.29 -1.84
C VAL A 178 5.66 -4.20 -2.66
N PHE A 179 6.45 -3.36 -1.97
CA PHE A 179 7.12 -2.21 -2.54
C PHE A 179 8.57 -2.26 -2.09
N ASP A 180 9.51 -2.35 -3.02
CA ASP A 180 10.95 -2.20 -2.72
C ASP A 180 11.35 -0.77 -3.07
N GLY A 181 11.79 0.00 -2.08
CA GLY A 181 12.18 1.40 -2.27
C GLY A 181 13.68 1.52 -2.54
N HIS A 182 14.07 2.45 -3.41
CA HIS A 182 15.48 2.73 -3.67
C HIS A 182 15.77 4.23 -3.73
N ASN A 183 16.99 4.60 -3.36
CA ASN A 183 17.41 6.00 -3.17
C ASN A 183 16.56 6.77 -2.14
N GLY A 184 15.91 6.05 -1.23
CA GLY A 184 14.97 6.58 -0.24
C GLY A 184 13.70 5.73 -0.14
N ALA A 185 12.94 5.93 0.94
CA ALA A 185 11.73 5.17 1.23
C ALA A 185 10.44 5.91 0.82
N GLU A 186 10.56 7.14 0.30
CA GLU A 186 9.43 8.07 0.12
C GLU A 186 8.43 7.53 -0.91
N CYS A 187 8.90 7.10 -2.08
CA CYS A 187 8.05 6.51 -3.11
C CYS A 187 7.38 5.20 -2.66
N ALA A 188 8.11 4.30 -2.00
CA ALA A 188 7.56 3.07 -1.44
C ALA A 188 6.49 3.36 -0.36
N THR A 189 6.73 4.36 0.49
CA THR A 189 5.78 4.78 1.52
C THR A 189 4.53 5.39 0.91
N TYR A 190 4.65 6.29 -0.06
CA TYR A 190 3.50 6.83 -0.81
C TYR A 190 2.70 5.72 -1.48
N ALA A 191 3.40 4.84 -2.20
CA ALA A 191 2.77 3.74 -2.93
C ALA A 191 1.95 2.85 -2.00
N SER A 192 2.52 2.46 -0.84
CA SER A 192 1.81 1.65 0.15
C SER A 192 0.59 2.33 0.79
N ALA A 193 0.61 3.67 0.92
CA ALA A 193 -0.48 4.44 1.51
C ALA A 193 -1.63 4.70 0.53
N HIS A 194 -1.35 4.83 -0.77
CA HIS A 194 -2.31 5.34 -1.75
C HIS A 194 -2.73 4.35 -2.85
N LEU A 195 -2.05 3.21 -3.00
CA LEU A 195 -2.41 2.23 -4.03
C LEU A 195 -3.84 1.69 -3.84
N ALA A 196 -4.26 1.45 -2.59
CA ALA A 196 -5.61 0.98 -2.29
C ALA A 196 -6.67 1.98 -2.78
N GLU A 197 -6.52 3.26 -2.47
CA GLU A 197 -7.44 4.30 -2.92
C GLU A 197 -7.49 4.41 -4.45
N CYS A 198 -6.33 4.40 -5.12
CA CYS A 198 -6.25 4.42 -6.58
C CYS A 198 -6.97 3.21 -7.21
N LEU A 199 -6.90 2.04 -6.57
CA LEU A 199 -7.61 0.83 -6.99
C LEU A 199 -9.13 1.02 -6.87
N PHE A 200 -9.63 1.51 -5.73
CA PHE A 200 -11.07 1.75 -5.53
C PHE A 200 -11.64 2.78 -6.50
N ASP A 201 -10.95 3.91 -6.68
CA ASP A 201 -11.38 4.91 -7.65
C ASP A 201 -11.40 4.36 -9.08
N SER A 202 -10.56 3.37 -9.39
CA SER A 202 -10.51 2.73 -10.71
C SER A 202 -11.62 1.71 -10.90
N LEU A 203 -11.93 0.94 -9.84
CA LEU A 203 -13.07 0.03 -9.77
C LEU A 203 -14.41 0.74 -9.95
N GLU A 204 -14.55 1.95 -9.41
CA GLU A 204 -15.75 2.77 -9.60
C GLU A 204 -15.98 3.17 -11.07
N GLN A 205 -14.92 3.22 -11.89
CA GLN A 205 -14.97 3.73 -13.26
C GLN A 205 -15.09 2.67 -14.35
N THR A 206 -14.54 1.46 -14.16
CA THR A 206 -14.33 0.47 -15.26
C THR A 206 -14.98 -0.90 -15.06
N SER A 207 -15.88 -0.98 -14.07
CA SER A 207 -16.73 -2.08 -13.58
C SER A 207 -16.34 -3.56 -13.61
N ASP A 208 -15.66 -4.11 -14.62
CA ASP A 208 -15.51 -5.56 -14.72
C ASP A 208 -14.14 -6.06 -15.20
N ASP A 209 -13.34 -5.19 -15.81
CA ASP A 209 -12.00 -5.53 -16.30
C ASP A 209 -10.95 -5.21 -15.24
N VAL A 210 -10.57 -6.23 -14.47
CA VAL A 210 -9.55 -6.08 -13.40
C VAL A 210 -8.18 -5.72 -13.96
N GLU A 211 -7.84 -6.15 -15.18
CA GLU A 211 -6.56 -5.80 -15.80
C GLU A 211 -6.53 -4.30 -16.14
N GLN A 212 -7.62 -3.78 -16.71
CA GLN A 212 -7.77 -2.35 -16.95
C GLN A 212 -7.79 -1.55 -15.63
N VAL A 213 -8.51 -2.03 -14.61
CA VAL A 213 -8.54 -1.41 -13.27
C VAL A 213 -7.13 -1.28 -12.70
N LEU A 214 -6.31 -2.34 -12.77
CA LEU A 214 -4.94 -2.34 -12.28
C LEU A 214 -4.06 -1.37 -13.08
N SER A 215 -4.19 -1.35 -14.41
CA SER A 215 -3.46 -0.40 -15.27
C SER A 215 -3.77 1.05 -14.88
N ILE A 216 -5.06 1.39 -14.74
CA ILE A 216 -5.50 2.75 -14.36
C ILE A 216 -5.04 3.10 -12.93
N ALA A 217 -5.08 2.14 -12.00
CA ALA A 217 -4.63 2.36 -10.63
C ALA A 217 -3.12 2.67 -10.58
N PHE A 218 -2.29 1.97 -11.36
CA PHE A 218 -0.86 2.26 -11.48
C PHE A 218 -0.59 3.63 -12.11
N GLU A 219 -1.31 3.98 -13.19
CA GLU A 219 -1.20 5.29 -13.84
C GLU A 219 -1.52 6.44 -12.86
N ARG A 220 -2.62 6.31 -12.12
CA ARG A 220 -3.02 7.28 -11.09
C ARG A 220 -1.99 7.42 -9.99
N LEU A 221 -1.51 6.28 -9.49
CA LEU A 221 -0.53 6.27 -8.42
C LEU A 221 0.78 6.92 -8.86
N ASP A 222 1.28 6.61 -10.06
CA ASP A 222 2.50 7.21 -10.59
C ASP A 222 2.34 8.71 -10.85
N LYS A 223 1.17 9.16 -11.33
CA LYS A 223 0.87 10.58 -11.47
C LYS A 223 0.93 11.30 -10.13
N ARG A 224 0.30 10.75 -9.09
CA ARG A 224 0.35 11.26 -7.72
C ARG A 224 1.78 11.31 -7.17
N ILE A 225 2.54 10.22 -7.33
CA ILE A 225 3.95 10.15 -6.93
C ILE A 225 4.79 11.19 -7.68
N THR A 226 4.58 11.36 -8.97
CA THR A 226 5.33 12.30 -9.81
C THR A 226 5.11 13.75 -9.38
N GLU A 227 3.86 14.14 -9.12
CA GLU A 227 3.53 15.46 -8.56
C GLU A 227 4.23 15.68 -7.23
N LYS A 228 4.17 14.68 -6.35
CA LYS A 228 4.77 14.74 -5.02
C LYS A 228 6.29 14.83 -5.07
N CYS A 229 6.93 14.02 -5.92
CA CYS A 229 8.36 14.05 -6.12
C CYS A 229 8.84 15.37 -6.70
N THR A 230 8.04 15.97 -7.59
CA THR A 230 8.33 17.28 -8.16
C THR A 230 8.25 18.39 -7.11
N SER A 231 7.17 18.42 -6.31
CA SER A 231 6.97 19.46 -5.29
C SER A 231 8.01 19.39 -4.17
N GLU A 232 8.42 18.19 -3.77
CA GLU A 232 9.30 17.97 -2.62
C GLU A 232 10.74 17.60 -3.01
N LYS A 233 11.05 17.61 -4.32
CA LYS A 233 12.39 17.29 -4.88
C LYS A 233 12.88 15.90 -4.49
N ILE A 234 11.97 14.94 -4.43
CA ILE A 234 12.27 13.54 -4.09
C ILE A 234 12.87 12.86 -5.31
N LYS A 235 13.89 12.03 -5.07
CA LYS A 235 14.65 11.30 -6.08
C LYS A 235 14.58 9.78 -5.93
N SER A 236 13.81 9.31 -4.94
CA SER A 236 13.61 7.87 -4.76
C SER A 236 12.68 7.32 -5.83
N GLY A 237 12.72 6.01 -5.98
CA GLY A 237 11.76 5.24 -6.75
C GLY A 237 11.34 4.02 -5.93
N THR A 238 10.40 3.26 -6.48
CA THR A 238 10.02 1.99 -5.88
C THR A 238 9.54 1.00 -6.93
N THR A 239 9.88 -0.27 -6.71
CA THR A 239 9.20 -1.37 -7.40
C THR A 239 7.80 -1.57 -6.81
N VAL A 240 6.91 -2.16 -7.58
CA VAL A 240 5.59 -2.58 -7.11
C VAL A 240 5.33 -3.98 -7.60
N SER A 241 4.83 -4.84 -6.73
CA SER A 241 4.32 -6.16 -7.09
C SER A 241 3.06 -6.42 -6.30
N CYS A 242 1.92 -6.51 -6.98
CA CYS A 242 0.64 -6.69 -6.34
C CYS A 242 -0.18 -7.83 -6.95
N VAL A 243 -1.11 -8.34 -6.15
CA VAL A 243 -2.12 -9.31 -6.58
C VAL A 243 -3.47 -8.84 -6.10
N TYR A 244 -4.40 -8.75 -7.05
CA TYR A 244 -5.82 -8.71 -6.81
C TYR A 244 -6.36 -10.14 -6.91
N LEU A 245 -6.87 -10.67 -5.80
CA LEU A 245 -7.57 -11.95 -5.79
C LEU A 245 -9.07 -11.67 -5.91
N LYS A 246 -9.67 -12.08 -7.04
CA LYS A 246 -11.12 -12.00 -7.28
C LYS A 246 -11.77 -13.28 -6.77
N GLY A 247 -12.57 -13.16 -5.70
CA GLY A 247 -13.09 -14.29 -4.93
C GLY A 247 -11.95 -15.15 -4.37
N THR A 248 -12.00 -16.46 -4.59
CA THR A 248 -11.02 -17.42 -4.04
C THR A 248 -10.16 -18.11 -5.08
N ARG A 249 -10.34 -17.81 -6.38
CA ARG A 249 -9.78 -18.64 -7.46
C ARG A 249 -9.06 -17.89 -8.57
N THR A 250 -9.34 -16.62 -8.81
CA THR A 250 -8.72 -15.89 -9.92
C THR A 250 -7.83 -14.79 -9.37
N ALA A 251 -6.52 -14.89 -9.64
CA ALA A 251 -5.53 -13.89 -9.27
C ALA A 251 -5.15 -13.05 -10.49
N PHE A 252 -5.16 -11.72 -10.32
CA PHE A 252 -4.61 -10.77 -11.27
C PHE A 252 -3.36 -10.18 -10.66
N LEU A 253 -2.23 -10.46 -11.28
CA LEU A 253 -0.92 -9.97 -10.89
C LEU A 253 -0.63 -8.69 -11.66
N ALA A 254 -0.09 -7.67 -10.98
CA ALA A 254 0.50 -6.52 -11.66
C ALA A 254 1.84 -6.17 -11.01
N TRP A 255 2.87 -5.95 -11.82
CA TRP A 255 4.19 -5.62 -11.30
C TRP A 255 4.93 -4.61 -12.17
N CYS A 256 5.80 -3.83 -11.52
CA CYS A 256 6.65 -2.82 -12.10
C CYS A 256 7.98 -2.83 -11.33
N GLY A 257 9.01 -3.45 -11.90
CA GLY A 257 10.34 -3.60 -11.28
C GLY A 257 10.77 -5.05 -11.21
N ASP A 258 11.66 -5.37 -10.27
CA ASP A 258 12.26 -6.71 -10.10
C ASP A 258 11.80 -7.46 -8.84
N SER A 259 10.85 -6.91 -8.08
CA SER A 259 10.13 -7.68 -7.06
C SER A 259 9.39 -8.85 -7.72
N SER A 260 9.32 -9.99 -7.01
CA SER A 260 8.83 -11.24 -7.56
C SER A 260 7.49 -11.64 -6.94
N ILE A 261 6.58 -12.12 -7.80
CA ILE A 261 5.33 -12.76 -7.37
C ILE A 261 5.37 -14.23 -7.77
N GLY A 262 5.05 -15.12 -6.83
CA GLY A 262 5.02 -16.56 -7.05
C GLY A 262 3.81 -17.22 -6.44
N VAL A 263 3.62 -18.49 -6.79
CA VAL A 263 2.61 -19.37 -6.20
C VAL A 263 3.27 -20.66 -5.72
N LEU A 264 2.99 -21.04 -4.49
CA LEU A 264 3.36 -22.34 -3.95
C LEU A 264 2.32 -23.37 -4.40
N ARG A 265 2.78 -24.41 -5.09
CA ARG A 265 2.01 -25.59 -5.51
C ARG A 265 2.64 -26.85 -4.91
N ASN A 266 1.99 -28.00 -5.06
CA ASN A 266 2.50 -29.28 -4.58
C ASN A 266 3.94 -29.59 -5.03
N ALA A 267 4.33 -29.15 -6.23
CA ALA A 267 5.67 -29.38 -6.78
C ALA A 267 6.72 -28.34 -6.32
N GLY A 268 6.32 -27.31 -5.55
CA GLY A 268 7.18 -26.22 -5.10
C GLY A 268 6.68 -24.84 -5.51
N VAL A 269 7.55 -23.84 -5.34
CA VAL A 269 7.27 -22.44 -5.69
C VAL A 269 7.48 -22.22 -7.18
N VAL A 270 6.48 -21.64 -7.84
CA VAL A 270 6.52 -21.23 -9.25
C VAL A 270 6.46 -19.71 -9.31
N THR A 271 7.51 -19.07 -9.81
CA THR A 271 7.50 -17.62 -10.06
C THR A 271 6.58 -17.31 -11.25
N LEU A 272 5.71 -16.32 -11.07
CA LEU A 272 4.68 -15.94 -12.04
C LEU A 272 4.99 -14.64 -12.77
N SER A 273 5.75 -13.73 -12.15
CA SER A 273 6.23 -12.47 -12.74
C SER A 273 7.60 -12.64 -13.42
N THR A 274 7.89 -11.78 -14.39
CA THR A 274 9.21 -11.65 -15.01
C THR A 274 9.82 -10.34 -14.55
N PRO A 275 11.03 -10.32 -13.95
CA PRO A 275 11.62 -9.09 -13.47
C PRO A 275 11.88 -8.12 -14.63
N HIS A 276 11.74 -6.82 -14.39
CA HIS A 276 12.02 -5.79 -15.39
C HIS A 276 13.47 -5.29 -15.28
N LYS A 277 14.38 -5.98 -15.98
CA LYS A 277 15.82 -5.66 -15.94
C LYS A 277 16.28 -4.98 -17.23
N PRO A 278 17.23 -4.02 -17.15
CA PRO A 278 17.76 -3.35 -18.35
C PRO A 278 18.36 -4.30 -19.40
N GLU A 279 18.87 -5.47 -19.01
CA GLU A 279 19.42 -6.47 -19.93
C GLU A 279 18.39 -7.29 -20.69
N ASP A 280 17.11 -7.25 -20.30
CA ASP A 280 16.06 -7.96 -20.99
C ASP A 280 15.82 -7.30 -22.37
N GLN A 281 15.70 -8.11 -23.43
CA GLN A 281 15.71 -7.60 -24.81
C GLN A 281 14.58 -6.60 -25.10
N GLU A 282 13.38 -6.84 -24.57
CA GLU A 282 12.24 -5.94 -24.74
C GLU A 282 12.41 -4.64 -23.95
N GLU A 283 12.93 -4.74 -22.71
CA GLU A 283 13.21 -3.57 -21.88
C GLU A 283 14.35 -2.72 -22.43
N MET A 284 15.41 -3.35 -22.95
CA MET A 284 16.51 -2.67 -23.61
C MET A 284 16.02 -1.88 -24.83
N ARG A 285 15.19 -2.50 -25.68
CA ARG A 285 14.58 -1.82 -26.82
C ARG A 285 13.74 -0.62 -26.38
N ARG A 286 12.87 -0.80 -25.37
CA ARG A 286 12.03 0.27 -24.83
C ARG A 286 12.88 1.43 -24.28
N ILE A 287 13.97 1.13 -23.58
CA ILE A 287 14.91 2.13 -23.05
C ILE A 287 15.55 2.92 -24.21
N GLU A 288 16.02 2.25 -25.25
CA GLU A 288 16.66 2.87 -26.42
C GLU A 288 15.69 3.73 -27.23
N GLU A 289 14.46 3.25 -27.44
CA GLU A 289 13.38 4.01 -28.09
C GLU A 289 12.98 5.27 -27.30
N ALA A 290 13.08 5.21 -25.97
CA ALA A 290 12.89 6.35 -25.08
C ALA A 290 14.11 7.30 -25.02
N GLY A 291 15.17 7.04 -25.80
CA GLY A 291 16.38 7.86 -25.87
C GLY A 291 17.42 7.56 -24.78
N GLY A 292 17.26 6.46 -24.04
CA GLY A 292 18.23 5.97 -23.07
C GLY A 292 19.23 4.97 -23.67
N MET A 293 20.05 4.39 -22.81
CA MET A 293 20.98 3.33 -23.17
C MET A 293 21.22 2.37 -22.00
N VAL A 294 21.62 1.13 -22.30
CA VAL A 294 22.01 0.16 -21.27
C VAL A 294 23.53 0.04 -21.23
N VAL A 295 24.13 0.40 -20.10
CA VAL A 295 25.58 0.42 -19.89
C VAL A 295 25.95 -0.53 -18.77
N SER A 296 26.90 -1.42 -19.02
CA SER A 296 27.44 -2.32 -17.98
C SER A 296 28.44 -1.59 -17.10
N ILE A 297 28.11 -1.40 -15.83
CA ILE A 297 28.99 -0.82 -14.81
C ILE A 297 29.39 -1.93 -13.84
N HIS A 298 30.69 -2.23 -13.76
CA HIS A 298 31.23 -3.35 -12.96
C HIS A 298 30.54 -4.71 -13.26
N GLY A 299 30.18 -4.95 -14.53
CA GLY A 299 29.53 -6.19 -14.96
C GLY A 299 28.01 -6.25 -14.69
N VAL A 300 27.42 -5.20 -14.13
CA VAL A 300 25.96 -5.09 -13.92
C VAL A 300 25.38 -4.15 -14.98
N PRO A 301 24.45 -4.62 -15.82
CA PRO A 301 23.72 -3.77 -16.77
C PRO A 301 22.90 -2.70 -16.04
N ARG A 302 23.03 -1.45 -16.48
CA ARG A 302 22.32 -0.31 -15.88
C ARG A 302 21.79 0.64 -16.95
N LEU A 303 20.55 1.05 -16.78
CA LEU A 303 19.93 2.13 -17.53
C LEU A 303 20.71 3.42 -17.28
N ASN A 304 21.23 4.00 -18.37
CA ASN A 304 22.13 5.16 -18.41
C ASN A 304 23.31 5.07 -17.43
N GLY A 305 23.75 3.84 -17.10
CA GLY A 305 24.82 3.60 -16.14
C GLY A 305 24.44 3.79 -14.67
N VAL A 306 23.17 4.05 -14.35
CA VAL A 306 22.71 4.39 -12.99
C VAL A 306 21.85 3.27 -12.38
N LEU A 307 20.69 2.99 -12.96
CA LEU A 307 19.68 2.09 -12.37
C LEU A 307 19.81 0.69 -12.96
N ASN A 308 19.81 -0.35 -12.12
CA ASN A 308 19.72 -1.76 -12.55
C ASN A 308 18.27 -2.24 -12.73
N LEU A 309 17.34 -1.30 -12.92
CA LEU A 309 15.91 -1.49 -13.11
C LEU A 309 15.49 -0.75 -14.38
N SER A 310 14.57 -1.33 -15.14
CA SER A 310 14.01 -0.66 -16.32
C SER A 310 12.62 -0.05 -16.04
N ARG A 311 11.88 -0.56 -15.05
CA ARG A 311 10.57 -0.02 -14.66
C ARG A 311 10.47 0.20 -13.15
N SER A 312 9.80 1.28 -12.75
CA SER A 312 9.50 1.62 -11.36
C SER A 312 8.44 2.73 -11.30
N LEU A 313 7.86 2.93 -10.11
CA LEU A 313 7.17 4.17 -9.77
C LEU A 313 8.17 5.19 -9.20
N GLY A 314 7.93 6.48 -9.42
CA GLY A 314 8.90 7.52 -9.02
C GLY A 314 10.04 7.63 -10.04
N ASP A 315 11.29 7.75 -9.60
CA ASP A 315 12.47 7.93 -10.48
C ASP A 315 12.27 9.01 -11.55
N ILE A 316 11.67 10.15 -11.16
CA ILE A 316 11.24 11.19 -12.09
C ILE A 316 12.34 11.72 -13.00
N GLN A 317 13.61 11.63 -12.56
CA GLN A 317 14.77 12.08 -13.33
C GLN A 317 15.16 11.11 -14.45
N ALA A 318 14.71 9.86 -14.38
CA ALA A 318 14.99 8.82 -15.36
C ALA A 318 13.80 8.56 -16.31
N LYS A 319 12.64 9.20 -16.10
CA LYS A 319 11.52 9.16 -17.05
C LYS A 319 11.87 9.95 -18.33
N PRO A 320 11.47 9.50 -19.53
CA PRO A 320 10.63 8.33 -19.81
C PRO A 320 11.39 6.99 -19.96
N MET A 321 12.72 6.98 -19.83
CA MET A 321 13.53 5.76 -20.00
C MET A 321 13.16 4.70 -18.95
N VAL A 322 12.86 5.11 -17.72
CA VAL A 322 12.17 4.26 -16.74
C VAL A 322 10.67 4.35 -16.97
N SER A 323 10.03 3.22 -17.24
CA SER A 323 8.56 3.15 -17.38
C SER A 323 7.88 2.91 -16.04
N SER A 324 6.69 3.47 -15.85
CA SER A 324 5.78 3.12 -14.73
C SER A 324 4.66 2.15 -15.15
N GLU A 325 4.62 1.75 -16.41
CA GLU A 325 3.63 0.83 -16.96
C GLU A 325 3.82 -0.58 -16.39
N PRO A 326 2.81 -1.14 -15.70
CA PRO A 326 2.90 -2.48 -15.15
C PRO A 326 2.76 -3.53 -16.24
N ASP A 327 3.44 -4.65 -16.06
CA ASP A 327 3.00 -5.90 -16.68
C ASP A 327 1.85 -6.47 -15.85
N ILE A 328 0.83 -7.02 -16.53
CA ILE A 328 -0.36 -7.57 -15.90
C ILE A 328 -0.58 -9.00 -16.39
N LYS A 329 -0.96 -9.89 -15.47
CA LYS A 329 -1.19 -11.30 -15.78
C LYS A 329 -2.35 -11.86 -14.97
N ARG A 330 -3.28 -12.53 -15.64
CA ARG A 330 -4.31 -13.36 -14.98
C ARG A 330 -3.81 -14.79 -14.77
N VAL A 331 -4.06 -15.33 -13.58
CA VAL A 331 -3.75 -16.72 -13.21
C VAL A 331 -4.94 -17.32 -12.46
N GLU A 332 -5.34 -18.53 -12.86
CA GLU A 332 -6.30 -19.33 -12.09
C GLU A 332 -5.55 -20.14 -11.01
N LEU A 333 -6.03 -20.02 -9.78
CA LEU A 333 -5.53 -20.71 -8.61
C LEU A 333 -6.35 -21.99 -8.35
N SER A 334 -5.64 -23.04 -7.97
CA SER A 334 -6.27 -24.24 -7.40
C SER A 334 -6.58 -24.04 -5.91
N ALA A 335 -7.39 -24.92 -5.32
CA ALA A 335 -7.68 -24.88 -3.89
C ALA A 335 -6.44 -25.20 -3.01
N GLU A 336 -5.39 -25.75 -3.60
CA GLU A 336 -4.14 -26.12 -2.93
C GLU A 336 -3.05 -25.05 -3.11
N ASP A 337 -3.30 -24.08 -3.98
CA ASP A 337 -2.34 -23.02 -4.31
C ASP A 337 -2.27 -22.00 -3.16
N HIS A 338 -1.06 -21.60 -2.79
CA HIS A 338 -0.82 -20.50 -1.86
C HIS A 338 -0.05 -19.38 -2.55
N ALA A 339 -0.58 -18.15 -2.55
CA ALA A 339 0.11 -17.01 -3.13
C ALA A 339 1.30 -16.58 -2.26
N LEU A 340 2.42 -16.27 -2.89
CA LEU A 340 3.66 -15.82 -2.23
C LEU A 340 4.16 -14.54 -2.89
N PHE A 341 4.48 -13.54 -2.08
CA PHE A 341 5.17 -12.32 -2.52
C PHE A 341 6.58 -12.34 -1.95
N LYS A 342 7.56 -11.98 -2.78
CA LYS A 342 8.93 -11.89 -2.36
C LYS A 342 9.56 -10.63 -2.94
N ILE A 343 10.19 -9.86 -2.06
CA ILE A 343 11.17 -8.85 -2.46
C ILE A 343 12.50 -9.58 -2.60
N ASP A 344 13.12 -9.48 -3.78
CA ASP A 344 14.41 -10.10 -4.05
C ASP A 344 15.53 -9.27 -3.38
N PHE A 345 16.55 -9.96 -2.83
CA PHE A 345 17.73 -9.35 -2.22
C PHE A 345 19.01 -9.89 -2.86
#